data_AF-H0E6J3-F1
#
_entry.id   AF-H0E6J3-F1
#
_cell.length_a   1.000
_cell.length_b   1.000
_cell.length_c   1.000
_cell.angle_alpha   90.00
_cell.angle_beta   90.00
_cell.angle_gamma   90.00
#
_symmetry.space_group_name_H-M   'P 1'
#
loop_
_entity.id
_entity.type
_entity.pdbx_description
1 polymer ?
#
loop_
_entity_poly.entity_id
_entity_poly.type
_entity_poly.pdbx_seq_one_letter_code
_entity_poly.pdbx_strand_id
1 'polypeptide(L)'
;MTLPLSRSARPLGLALVAALAIPATADASYRWGSASGFPATDAVECATTCTVAQERYANQGLADILGTPAQGVVTSWRLDGATAGGQARLRVLGGPGAGDWAPVTGSIANATRLPVRAGQLIGVDLAGASVAFVPAAFPSDADLVRIWTPAAADGAGATGGSTRQGYVGLELEIEPDADGDGFGDQTQDPDHGRPAPGDDPGGTPDPGGSGQPGDGAPAVPAAGPVVRLPGAATASRKGAVAVTVANPYRQPIGGTVRALSGRRTVASAKVQVAAGGERQVTLRLSSAARRTLTRKRRLSLRLSAALKAAGGRTRTTTRTVVVRVAKAGGGSKPSGGGGVDGTYRGSGGQVMVVSGGKVTNFNGSISLYCTRSGKQKFVTYAMVADDPDPTVGGDGRFAWEATKGYGFQKLKFDGRISGSTATGKLVVEDRSPLLGTGRIEFDYCFAGQEWTLRR
;
A
#
# COMPACT_ATOMS: atom_id res chain seq x y z
N MET A 1 27.72 66.82 -28.33
CA MET A 1 28.29 65.46 -28.27
C MET A 1 27.22 64.51 -27.77
N THR A 2 26.55 63.84 -28.70
CA THR A 2 25.41 62.94 -28.50
C THR A 2 25.87 61.53 -28.84
N LEU A 3 25.80 60.60 -27.90
CA LEU A 3 26.09 59.17 -28.13
C LEU A 3 24.77 58.37 -28.15
N PRO A 4 24.56 57.46 -29.12
CA PRO A 4 23.38 56.60 -29.14
C PRO A 4 23.64 55.27 -28.42
N LEU A 5 22.68 54.85 -27.59
CA LEU A 5 22.64 53.53 -26.94
C LEU A 5 21.98 52.51 -27.88
N SER A 6 22.79 51.55 -28.34
CA SER A 6 22.39 50.36 -29.09
C SER A 6 21.59 49.40 -28.21
N ARG A 7 20.38 49.01 -28.67
CA ARG A 7 19.53 47.97 -28.05
C ARG A 7 19.80 46.63 -28.75
N SER A 8 20.48 45.72 -28.06
CA SER A 8 20.62 44.31 -28.49
C SER A 8 19.35 43.52 -28.16
N ALA A 9 18.60 43.14 -29.20
CA ALA A 9 17.53 42.16 -29.11
C ALA A 9 18.11 40.75 -28.93
N ARG A 10 17.63 40.00 -27.93
CA ARG A 10 17.94 38.57 -27.75
C ARG A 10 16.78 37.72 -28.29
N PRO A 11 17.05 36.68 -29.10
CA PRO A 11 16.00 35.81 -29.60
C PRO A 11 15.51 34.85 -28.51
N LEU A 12 14.19 34.76 -28.35
CA LEU A 12 13.52 33.72 -27.58
C LEU A 12 13.58 32.41 -28.39
N GLY A 13 14.41 31.46 -27.96
CA GLY A 13 14.39 30.09 -28.46
C GLY A 13 13.24 29.31 -27.79
N LEU A 14 12.22 28.96 -28.56
CA LEU A 14 11.11 28.11 -28.15
C LEU A 14 11.58 26.63 -28.23
N ALA A 15 11.83 26.00 -27.08
CA ALA A 15 12.16 24.58 -27.03
C ALA A 15 10.86 23.75 -27.02
N LEU A 16 10.58 23.09 -28.15
CA LEU A 16 9.46 22.14 -28.30
C LEU A 16 9.84 20.82 -27.61
N VAL A 17 9.29 20.55 -26.43
CA VAL A 17 9.44 19.26 -25.75
C VAL A 17 8.32 18.34 -26.23
N ALA A 18 8.63 17.45 -27.17
CA ALA A 18 7.74 16.36 -27.57
C ALA A 18 7.64 15.35 -26.40
N ALA A 19 6.48 15.31 -25.74
CA ALA A 19 6.18 14.33 -24.72
C ALA A 19 5.86 12.99 -25.39
N LEU A 20 6.81 12.06 -25.38
CA LEU A 20 6.58 10.66 -25.73
C LEU A 20 5.64 10.05 -24.68
N ALA A 21 4.37 9.86 -25.04
CA ALA A 21 3.44 9.07 -24.25
C ALA A 21 3.83 7.59 -24.38
N ILE A 22 4.39 7.02 -23.32
CA ILE A 22 4.61 5.58 -23.23
C ILE A 22 3.22 4.94 -23.07
N PRO A 23 2.80 4.02 -23.96
CA PRO A 23 1.55 3.30 -23.77
C PRO A 23 1.64 2.51 -22.46
N ALA A 24 0.74 2.77 -21.53
CA ALA A 24 0.56 1.92 -20.37
C ALA A 24 -0.02 0.61 -20.90
N THR A 25 0.79 -0.45 -20.92
CA THR A 25 0.29 -1.81 -21.11
C THR A 25 -0.66 -2.07 -19.94
N ALA A 26 -1.96 -2.21 -20.22
CA ALA A 26 -2.90 -2.70 -19.23
C ALA A 26 -2.40 -4.09 -18.78
N ASP A 27 -2.32 -4.30 -17.47
CA ASP A 27 -1.86 -5.58 -16.93
C ASP A 27 -2.82 -6.66 -17.40
N ALA A 28 -2.26 -7.63 -18.13
CA ALA A 28 -2.92 -8.90 -18.45
C ALA A 28 -3.33 -9.62 -17.15
N SER A 29 -4.21 -10.63 -17.26
CA SER A 29 -4.70 -11.45 -16.14
C SER A 29 -3.64 -11.66 -15.06
N TYR A 30 -4.03 -11.56 -13.79
CA TYR A 30 -3.12 -11.78 -12.68
C TYR A 30 -3.54 -13.00 -11.88
N ARG A 31 -2.54 -13.72 -11.36
CA ARG A 31 -2.77 -14.86 -10.48
C ARG A 31 -2.84 -14.41 -9.03
N TRP A 32 -3.83 -14.92 -8.32
CA TRP A 32 -3.99 -14.73 -6.89
C TRP A 32 -4.00 -16.09 -6.20
N GLY A 33 -3.42 -16.18 -5.01
CA GLY A 33 -3.40 -17.42 -4.25
C GLY A 33 -2.05 -18.14 -4.27
N SER A 34 -2.08 -19.43 -3.96
CA SER A 34 -0.89 -20.26 -3.84
C SER A 34 -0.56 -20.89 -5.18
N ALA A 35 0.68 -20.72 -5.63
CA ALA A 35 1.14 -21.33 -6.86
C ALA A 35 1.11 -22.86 -6.78
N SER A 36 0.97 -23.50 -7.94
CA SER A 36 1.20 -24.94 -8.11
C SER A 36 2.44 -25.42 -7.35
N GLY A 37 2.31 -26.46 -6.52
CA GLY A 37 3.37 -26.94 -5.63
C GLY A 37 3.21 -26.48 -4.18
N PHE A 38 1.98 -26.14 -3.77
CA PHE A 38 1.65 -25.79 -2.39
C PHE A 38 2.09 -26.89 -1.41
N PRO A 39 2.98 -26.61 -0.44
CA PRO A 39 3.58 -27.61 0.44
C PRO A 39 2.63 -27.96 1.60
N ALA A 40 1.46 -28.49 1.27
CA ALA A 40 0.43 -28.86 2.22
C ALA A 40 1.00 -29.77 3.32
N THR A 41 0.81 -29.39 4.58
CA THR A 41 1.17 -30.22 5.74
C THR A 41 -0.05 -30.70 6.52
N ASP A 42 -1.23 -30.22 6.14
CA ASP A 42 -2.52 -30.50 6.74
C ASP A 42 -3.64 -30.30 5.69
N ALA A 43 -4.89 -30.52 6.07
CA ALA A 43 -6.07 -30.24 5.25
C ALA A 43 -7.20 -29.60 6.06
N VAL A 44 -8.12 -28.93 5.35
CA VAL A 44 -9.45 -28.62 5.88
C VAL A 44 -10.42 -29.61 5.27
N GLU A 45 -10.89 -30.56 6.07
CA GLU A 45 -11.84 -31.61 5.65
C GLU A 45 -13.28 -31.19 5.91
N CYS A 46 -14.16 -31.45 4.94
CA CYS A 46 -15.57 -31.14 5.03
C CYS A 46 -16.42 -32.38 4.73
N ALA A 47 -16.87 -33.03 5.81
CA ALA A 47 -17.64 -34.27 5.74
C ALA A 47 -19.01 -34.10 5.07
N THR A 48 -19.66 -32.95 5.25
CA THR A 48 -20.88 -32.57 4.54
C THR A 48 -20.56 -31.41 3.60
N THR A 49 -21.15 -30.23 3.83
CA THR A 49 -20.86 -29.01 3.10
C THR A 49 -20.26 -27.98 4.04
N CYS A 50 -19.14 -27.37 3.65
CA CYS A 50 -18.55 -26.25 4.38
C CYS A 50 -18.13 -25.15 3.40
N THR A 51 -17.85 -23.96 3.92
CA THR A 51 -17.13 -22.91 3.17
C THR A 51 -15.80 -22.68 3.84
N VAL A 52 -14.72 -22.58 3.05
CA VAL A 52 -13.38 -22.23 3.50
C VAL A 52 -12.94 -20.98 2.76
N ALA A 53 -12.75 -19.87 3.47
CA ALA A 53 -12.31 -18.61 2.88
C ALA A 53 -11.10 -18.03 3.61
N GLN A 54 -10.23 -17.35 2.88
CA GLN A 54 -8.99 -16.82 3.40
C GLN A 54 -9.09 -15.29 3.53
N GLU A 55 -8.85 -14.72 4.71
CA GLU A 55 -9.10 -13.29 4.98
C GLU A 55 -8.06 -12.34 4.38
N ARG A 56 -6.77 -12.71 4.36
CA ARG A 56 -5.66 -11.80 4.06
C ARG A 56 -4.39 -12.51 3.61
N TYR A 57 -4.11 -12.58 2.32
CA TYR A 57 -2.90 -13.26 1.82
C TYR A 57 -1.59 -12.65 2.38
N ALA A 58 -1.12 -13.12 3.53
CA ALA A 58 0.03 -12.57 4.25
C ALA A 58 1.37 -12.95 3.59
N ASN A 59 1.35 -13.97 2.72
CA ASN A 59 2.52 -14.55 2.09
C ASN A 59 2.99 -13.87 0.80
N GLN A 60 2.34 -12.79 0.35
CA GLN A 60 2.84 -12.08 -0.81
C GLN A 60 2.91 -10.58 -0.53
N GLY A 61 4.04 -9.95 -0.90
CA GLY A 61 4.12 -8.52 -1.16
C GLY A 61 3.23 -8.05 -2.33
N LEU A 62 2.31 -8.90 -2.80
CA LEU A 62 1.13 -8.47 -3.52
C LEU A 62 0.36 -7.55 -2.60
N ALA A 63 0.23 -6.30 -3.00
CA ALA A 63 -0.85 -5.46 -2.51
C ALA A 63 -2.11 -6.32 -2.54
N ASP A 64 -2.62 -6.65 -1.35
CA ASP A 64 -4.00 -6.83 -0.94
C ASP A 64 -4.99 -7.12 -2.10
N ILE A 65 -6.04 -7.91 -1.95
CA ILE A 65 -7.16 -7.80 -2.92
C ILE A 65 -7.73 -6.35 -2.93
N LEU A 66 -7.42 -5.55 -1.90
CA LEU A 66 -7.56 -4.08 -1.89
C LEU A 66 -6.58 -3.34 -2.84
N GLY A 67 -5.75 -4.07 -3.58
CA GLY A 67 -4.63 -3.77 -4.49
C GLY A 67 -4.86 -4.22 -5.97
N THR A 68 -5.92 -4.97 -6.26
CA THR A 68 -6.40 -5.39 -7.62
C THR A 68 -7.56 -4.52 -8.13
N PRO A 69 -7.77 -4.26 -9.43
CA PRO A 69 -8.60 -3.16 -10.00
C PRO A 69 -10.02 -2.80 -9.46
N ALA A 70 -10.33 -2.70 -8.16
CA ALA A 70 -11.65 -2.47 -7.55
C ALA A 70 -12.73 -3.53 -7.89
N GLN A 71 -12.69 -4.08 -9.11
CA GLN A 71 -13.57 -5.05 -9.73
C GLN A 71 -12.74 -5.90 -10.70
N GLY A 72 -13.09 -7.17 -10.79
CA GLY A 72 -12.54 -8.09 -11.77
C GLY A 72 -13.41 -9.34 -11.82
N VAL A 73 -13.07 -10.24 -12.72
CA VAL A 73 -13.78 -11.51 -12.90
C VAL A 73 -12.78 -12.63 -12.71
N VAL A 74 -13.10 -13.55 -11.81
CA VAL A 74 -12.33 -14.79 -11.71
C VAL A 74 -12.66 -15.59 -12.96
N THR A 75 -11.65 -15.86 -13.79
CA THR A 75 -11.81 -16.58 -15.07
C THR A 75 -11.48 -18.05 -14.90
N SER A 76 -10.56 -18.38 -13.99
CA SER A 76 -10.29 -19.76 -13.59
C SER A 76 -9.86 -19.88 -12.13
N TRP A 77 -10.06 -21.07 -11.55
CA TRP A 77 -9.63 -21.39 -10.19
C TRP A 77 -9.21 -22.85 -10.07
N ARG A 78 -8.30 -23.14 -9.14
CA ARG A 78 -7.89 -24.52 -8.82
C ARG A 78 -7.65 -24.69 -7.34
N LEU A 79 -7.83 -25.93 -6.90
CA LEU A 79 -7.49 -26.37 -5.55
C LEU A 79 -6.30 -27.31 -5.59
N ASP A 80 -5.31 -27.02 -4.75
CA ASP A 80 -4.16 -27.89 -4.53
C ASP A 80 -4.40 -28.84 -3.36
N GLY A 81 -3.79 -30.04 -3.45
CA GLY A 81 -3.76 -31.08 -2.41
C GLY A 81 -5.13 -31.51 -1.86
N ALA A 82 -6.17 -31.31 -2.64
CA ALA A 82 -7.53 -31.68 -2.31
C ALA A 82 -7.78 -33.18 -2.55
N THR A 83 -8.40 -33.88 -1.60
CA THR A 83 -8.68 -35.32 -1.74
C THR A 83 -9.67 -35.59 -2.88
N ALA A 84 -9.29 -36.51 -3.78
CA ALA A 84 -10.10 -36.89 -4.92
C ALA A 84 -11.42 -37.55 -4.47
N GLY A 85 -12.52 -37.22 -5.15
CA GLY A 85 -13.83 -37.86 -4.96
C GLY A 85 -14.96 -36.95 -4.44
N GLY A 86 -14.64 -35.73 -4.01
CA GLY A 86 -15.63 -34.71 -3.62
C GLY A 86 -15.87 -33.63 -4.69
N GLN A 87 -16.75 -32.68 -4.38
CA GLN A 87 -17.01 -31.51 -5.21
C GLN A 87 -16.58 -30.22 -4.50
N ALA A 88 -16.16 -29.23 -5.29
CA ALA A 88 -15.89 -27.89 -4.82
C ALA A 88 -16.51 -26.85 -5.74
N ARG A 89 -16.83 -25.67 -5.23
CA ARG A 89 -17.15 -24.50 -6.06
C ARG A 89 -16.52 -23.25 -5.49
N LEU A 90 -16.14 -22.33 -6.35
CA LEU A 90 -15.63 -21.03 -5.94
C LEU A 90 -16.74 -20.20 -5.27
N ARG A 91 -16.41 -19.51 -4.17
CA ARG A 91 -17.32 -18.68 -3.38
C ARG A 91 -16.75 -17.28 -3.19
N VAL A 92 -17.60 -16.27 -3.32
CA VAL A 92 -17.32 -14.88 -2.96
C VAL A 92 -18.30 -14.44 -1.85
N LEU A 93 -17.76 -14.19 -0.65
CA LEU A 93 -18.53 -13.73 0.51
C LEU A 93 -18.61 -12.20 0.53
N GLY A 94 -19.76 -11.67 0.94
CA GLY A 94 -20.09 -10.24 0.80
C GLY A 94 -20.31 -9.82 -0.67
N GLY A 95 -20.66 -10.77 -1.54
CA GLY A 95 -20.75 -10.59 -2.98
C GLY A 95 -21.79 -11.47 -3.67
N PRO A 96 -21.65 -11.70 -4.99
CA PRO A 96 -22.70 -12.29 -5.85
C PRO A 96 -23.01 -13.76 -5.55
N GLY A 97 -22.21 -14.48 -4.74
CA GLY A 97 -22.48 -15.86 -4.34
C GLY A 97 -21.37 -16.83 -4.73
N ALA A 98 -21.71 -17.94 -5.41
CA ALA A 98 -20.76 -18.97 -5.85
C ALA A 98 -20.91 -19.22 -7.33
N GLY A 99 -19.83 -19.74 -7.92
CA GLY A 99 -19.90 -20.40 -9.22
C GLY A 99 -20.45 -21.83 -9.12
N ASP A 100 -20.29 -22.57 -10.21
CA ASP A 100 -20.76 -23.94 -10.34
C ASP A 100 -19.89 -24.95 -9.58
N TRP A 101 -20.52 -26.07 -9.20
CA TRP A 101 -19.82 -27.22 -8.63
C TRP A 101 -18.94 -27.90 -9.68
N ALA A 102 -17.67 -28.04 -9.35
CA ALA A 102 -16.67 -28.76 -10.11
C ALA A 102 -16.13 -29.94 -9.31
N PRO A 103 -15.78 -31.07 -9.97
CA PRO A 103 -15.13 -32.17 -9.30
C PRO A 103 -13.74 -31.74 -8.80
N VAL A 104 -13.42 -32.12 -7.57
CA VAL A 104 -12.09 -31.91 -6.99
C VAL A 104 -11.11 -32.89 -7.64
N THR A 105 -10.51 -32.46 -8.73
CA THR A 105 -9.52 -33.21 -9.50
C THR A 105 -8.25 -32.37 -9.54
N GLY A 106 -7.28 -32.76 -8.71
CA GLY A 106 -6.12 -31.93 -8.35
C GLY A 106 -5.47 -31.17 -9.51
N SER A 107 -5.09 -29.92 -9.24
CA SER A 107 -4.36 -28.98 -10.12
C SER A 107 -5.00 -28.62 -11.46
N ILE A 108 -6.14 -29.21 -11.85
CA ILE A 108 -6.92 -28.80 -13.02
C ILE A 108 -7.60 -27.47 -12.73
N ALA A 109 -7.43 -26.50 -13.63
CA ALA A 109 -8.13 -25.23 -13.56
C ALA A 109 -9.59 -25.40 -13.99
N ASN A 110 -10.50 -24.91 -13.15
CA ASN A 110 -11.92 -24.87 -13.41
C ASN A 110 -12.27 -23.47 -13.91
N ALA A 111 -12.83 -23.39 -15.12
CA ALA A 111 -13.31 -22.13 -15.67
C ALA A 111 -14.49 -21.61 -14.83
N THR A 112 -14.57 -20.30 -14.66
CA THR A 112 -15.70 -19.64 -13.99
C THR A 112 -15.86 -18.22 -14.52
N ARG A 113 -16.96 -17.57 -14.18
CA ARG A 113 -17.21 -16.16 -14.44
C ARG A 113 -17.80 -15.56 -13.18
N LEU A 114 -16.97 -15.50 -12.14
CA LEU A 114 -17.42 -15.03 -10.83
C LEU A 114 -16.88 -13.63 -10.57
N PRO A 115 -17.73 -12.58 -10.57
CA PRO A 115 -17.30 -11.23 -10.30
C PRO A 115 -16.78 -11.10 -8.86
N VAL A 116 -15.67 -10.40 -8.71
CA VAL A 116 -15.03 -10.11 -7.42
C VAL A 116 -14.80 -8.61 -7.27
N ARG A 117 -14.95 -8.11 -6.05
CA ARG A 117 -14.76 -6.71 -5.69
C ARG A 117 -13.83 -6.57 -4.50
N ALA A 118 -13.18 -5.41 -4.42
CA ALA A 118 -12.33 -5.09 -3.27
C ALA A 118 -13.12 -5.18 -1.95
N GLY A 119 -12.53 -5.88 -0.97
CA GLY A 119 -13.12 -6.08 0.37
C GLY A 119 -14.02 -7.31 0.51
N GLN A 120 -14.27 -8.05 -0.57
CA GLN A 120 -14.92 -9.36 -0.51
C GLN A 120 -13.91 -10.44 -0.11
N LEU A 121 -14.40 -11.50 0.53
CA LEU A 121 -13.58 -12.69 0.79
C LEU A 121 -13.81 -13.70 -0.31
N ILE A 122 -12.72 -14.28 -0.82
CA ILE A 122 -12.78 -15.37 -1.79
C ILE A 122 -12.43 -16.67 -1.06
N GLY A 123 -13.20 -17.70 -1.34
CA GLY A 123 -13.04 -19.03 -0.76
C GLY A 123 -13.62 -20.10 -1.66
N VAL A 124 -13.80 -21.28 -1.10
CA VAL A 124 -14.44 -22.41 -1.76
C VAL A 124 -15.47 -23.06 -0.85
N ASP A 125 -16.59 -23.47 -1.44
CA ASP A 125 -17.46 -24.44 -0.81
C ASP A 125 -16.94 -25.84 -1.14
N LEU A 126 -16.93 -26.71 -0.14
CA LEU A 126 -16.50 -28.11 -0.27
C LEU A 126 -17.68 -29.02 0.09
N ALA A 127 -17.91 -30.06 -0.71
CA ALA A 127 -18.93 -31.08 -0.47
C ALA A 127 -18.30 -32.48 -0.53
N GLY A 128 -18.15 -33.12 0.64
CA GLY A 128 -17.44 -34.40 0.76
C GLY A 128 -15.99 -34.32 0.27
N ALA A 129 -15.36 -33.15 0.43
CA ALA A 129 -14.02 -32.84 -0.09
C ALA A 129 -13.13 -32.23 1.00
N SER A 130 -11.84 -32.12 0.71
CA SER A 130 -10.88 -31.36 1.50
C SER A 130 -10.12 -30.36 0.65
N VAL A 131 -9.53 -29.35 1.27
CA VAL A 131 -8.55 -28.46 0.62
C VAL A 131 -7.23 -28.53 1.39
N ALA A 132 -6.11 -28.52 0.67
CA ALA A 132 -4.81 -28.44 1.30
C ALA A 132 -4.69 -27.22 2.22
N PHE A 133 -4.06 -27.43 3.36
CA PHE A 133 -3.83 -26.40 4.35
C PHE A 133 -2.37 -26.42 4.81
N VAL A 134 -1.80 -25.23 4.96
CA VAL A 134 -0.51 -25.05 5.63
C VAL A 134 -0.76 -24.24 6.89
N PRO A 135 -0.71 -24.86 8.09
CA PRO A 135 -0.76 -24.12 9.33
C PRO A 135 0.37 -23.10 9.35
N ALA A 136 0.06 -21.88 9.78
CA ALA A 136 1.10 -20.88 9.92
C ALA A 136 2.09 -21.32 11.02
N ALA A 137 3.38 -21.37 10.68
CA ALA A 137 4.41 -21.72 11.65
C ALA A 137 4.48 -20.68 12.81
N PHE A 138 4.07 -19.44 12.54
CA PHE A 138 4.04 -18.34 13.50
C PHE A 138 2.77 -17.48 13.36
N PRO A 139 2.11 -17.06 14.47
CA PRO A 139 0.87 -16.26 14.42
C PRO A 139 1.00 -14.90 13.74
N SER A 140 2.20 -14.28 13.77
CA SER A 140 2.43 -12.96 13.16
C SER A 140 2.49 -13.00 11.64
N ASP A 141 2.73 -14.18 11.09
CA ASP A 141 2.88 -14.44 9.67
C ASP A 141 1.70 -15.31 9.19
N ALA A 142 0.66 -15.43 10.02
CA ALA A 142 -0.51 -16.22 9.70
C ALA A 142 -1.55 -15.37 8.99
N ASP A 143 -2.01 -15.85 7.85
CA ASP A 143 -3.33 -15.50 7.38
C ASP A 143 -4.40 -16.16 8.27
N LEU A 144 -5.59 -15.59 8.27
CA LEU A 144 -6.76 -16.13 8.96
C LEU A 144 -7.67 -16.82 7.94
N VAL A 145 -7.74 -18.14 8.02
CA VAL A 145 -8.72 -18.94 7.27
C VAL A 145 -9.98 -19.07 8.11
N ARG A 146 -11.12 -18.69 7.55
CA ARG A 146 -12.45 -18.87 8.14
C ARG A 146 -13.12 -20.11 7.56
N ILE A 147 -13.81 -20.84 8.42
CA ILE A 147 -14.51 -22.08 8.08
C ILE A 147 -15.95 -22.01 8.58
N TRP A 148 -16.91 -22.19 7.68
CA TRP A 148 -18.33 -22.28 8.01
C TRP A 148 -18.82 -23.70 7.83
N THR A 149 -19.52 -24.24 8.84
CA THR A 149 -20.20 -25.53 8.77
C THR A 149 -21.60 -25.38 9.38
N PRO A 150 -22.69 -25.46 8.59
CA PRO A 150 -22.73 -25.75 7.15
C PRO A 150 -22.12 -24.63 6.29
N ALA A 151 -21.99 -24.86 4.98
CA ALA A 151 -21.52 -23.86 4.03
C ALA A 151 -22.29 -22.54 4.14
N ALA A 152 -21.57 -21.43 3.98
CA ALA A 152 -22.12 -20.09 4.01
C ALA A 152 -23.12 -19.90 2.86
N ALA A 153 -24.31 -19.40 3.20
CA ALA A 153 -25.34 -19.08 2.22
C ALA A 153 -24.90 -17.97 1.25
N ASP A 154 -25.54 -17.91 0.09
CA ASP A 154 -25.32 -16.87 -0.91
C ASP A 154 -25.63 -15.49 -0.32
N GLY A 155 -24.77 -14.51 -0.57
CA GLY A 155 -24.87 -13.18 0.02
C GLY A 155 -24.50 -13.11 1.51
N ALA A 156 -24.05 -14.21 2.13
CA ALA A 156 -23.56 -14.16 3.51
C ALA A 156 -22.38 -13.17 3.62
N GLY A 157 -22.38 -12.40 4.71
CA GLY A 157 -21.29 -11.50 5.03
C GLY A 157 -19.98 -12.24 5.34
N ALA A 158 -18.87 -11.52 5.29
CA ALA A 158 -17.54 -12.04 5.62
C ALA A 158 -17.36 -12.39 7.13
N THR A 159 -18.32 -12.02 7.99
CA THR A 159 -18.26 -12.22 9.43
C THR A 159 -18.88 -13.56 9.83
N GLY A 160 -18.11 -14.44 10.46
CA GLY A 160 -18.59 -15.73 10.98
C GLY A 160 -17.54 -16.83 10.88
N GLY A 161 -17.98 -18.08 11.10
CA GLY A 161 -17.14 -19.27 11.00
C GLY A 161 -16.16 -19.44 12.16
N SER A 162 -15.62 -20.66 12.29
CA SER A 162 -14.42 -20.91 13.09
C SER A 162 -13.19 -20.38 12.34
N THR A 163 -12.11 -20.11 13.06
CA THR A 163 -10.90 -19.53 12.48
C THR A 163 -9.72 -20.46 12.66
N ARG A 164 -8.87 -20.56 11.64
CA ARG A 164 -7.59 -21.27 11.65
C ARG A 164 -6.51 -20.34 11.13
N GLN A 165 -5.32 -20.41 11.72
CA GLN A 165 -4.16 -19.64 11.29
C GLN A 165 -3.37 -20.44 10.26
N GLY A 166 -3.27 -19.94 9.03
CA GLY A 166 -2.59 -20.64 7.95
C GLY A 166 -3.08 -20.23 6.57
N TYR A 167 -2.77 -21.07 5.58
CA TYR A 167 -3.00 -20.81 4.17
C TYR A 167 -3.76 -21.97 3.54
N VAL A 168 -4.65 -21.70 2.59
CA VAL A 168 -5.26 -22.75 1.78
C VAL A 168 -4.62 -22.86 0.40
N GLY A 169 -4.61 -24.08 -0.14
CA GLY A 169 -4.21 -24.38 -1.50
C GLY A 169 -5.26 -23.92 -2.51
N LEU A 170 -5.48 -22.62 -2.65
CA LEU A 170 -6.40 -22.02 -3.61
C LEU A 170 -5.61 -21.08 -4.52
N GLU A 171 -5.69 -21.30 -5.83
CA GLU A 171 -5.17 -20.39 -6.86
C GLU A 171 -6.31 -19.92 -7.74
N LEU A 172 -6.30 -18.65 -8.10
CA LEU A 172 -7.25 -17.98 -8.98
C LEU A 172 -6.50 -17.27 -10.10
N GLU A 173 -7.12 -17.23 -11.27
CA GLU A 173 -6.77 -16.28 -12.33
C GLU A 173 -7.88 -15.24 -12.41
N ILE A 174 -7.50 -13.97 -12.33
CA ILE A 174 -8.44 -12.85 -12.29
C ILE A 174 -8.09 -11.90 -13.42
N GLU A 175 -9.12 -11.54 -14.18
CA GLU A 175 -9.06 -10.51 -15.21
C GLU A 175 -9.74 -9.23 -14.72
N PRO A 176 -9.24 -8.05 -15.13
CA PRO A 176 -10.03 -6.83 -15.06
C PRO A 176 -11.36 -6.98 -15.83
N ASP A 177 -12.37 -6.23 -15.38
CA ASP A 177 -13.70 -6.12 -15.98
C ASP A 177 -14.00 -4.62 -16.04
N ALA A 178 -13.54 -3.97 -17.12
CA ALA A 178 -13.45 -2.51 -17.21
C ALA A 178 -14.81 -1.84 -17.49
N ASP A 179 -15.71 -2.53 -18.18
CA ASP A 179 -17.04 -2.06 -18.52
C ASP A 179 -18.13 -2.58 -17.58
N GLY A 180 -17.82 -3.58 -16.75
CA GLY A 180 -18.70 -4.08 -15.70
C GLY A 180 -19.78 -5.03 -16.21
N ASP A 181 -19.56 -5.67 -17.35
CA ASP A 181 -20.49 -6.61 -17.96
C ASP A 181 -20.42 -8.02 -17.32
N GLY A 182 -19.45 -8.22 -16.42
CA GLY A 182 -19.20 -9.47 -15.72
C GLY A 182 -18.31 -10.44 -16.47
N PHE A 183 -17.65 -10.03 -17.55
CA PHE A 183 -16.69 -10.81 -18.32
C PHE A 183 -15.26 -10.27 -18.07
N GLY A 184 -14.29 -11.17 -18.05
CA GLY A 184 -12.88 -10.76 -18.09
C GLY A 184 -12.51 -10.13 -19.43
N ASP A 185 -11.92 -8.93 -19.39
CA ASP A 185 -11.57 -8.11 -20.57
C ASP A 185 -10.65 -8.83 -21.58
N GLN A 186 -9.93 -9.89 -21.18
CA GLN A 186 -8.93 -10.53 -22.03
C GLN A 186 -9.42 -11.83 -22.65
N THR A 187 -9.96 -12.76 -21.86
CA THR A 187 -10.26 -14.13 -22.31
C THR A 187 -11.73 -14.44 -22.42
N GLN A 188 -12.61 -13.65 -21.80
CA GLN A 188 -14.04 -13.94 -21.77
C GLN A 188 -14.86 -12.99 -22.62
N ASP A 189 -14.43 -11.72 -22.72
CA ASP A 189 -15.08 -10.73 -23.57
C ASP A 189 -14.74 -10.94 -25.06
N PRO A 190 -15.74 -11.20 -25.93
CA PRO A 190 -15.56 -11.28 -27.38
C PRO A 190 -14.97 -10.01 -28.01
N ASP A 191 -15.22 -8.85 -27.40
CA ASP A 191 -14.83 -7.53 -27.89
C ASP A 191 -13.49 -7.03 -27.29
N HIS A 192 -12.88 -7.82 -26.41
CA HIS A 192 -11.58 -7.58 -25.76
C HIS A 192 -11.48 -6.25 -24.99
N GLY A 193 -12.50 -5.93 -24.19
CA GLY A 193 -12.57 -4.73 -23.34
C GLY A 193 -12.69 -3.45 -24.16
N ARG A 194 -13.12 -3.54 -25.43
CA ARG A 194 -13.44 -2.35 -26.21
C ARG A 194 -14.73 -1.78 -25.64
N PRO A 195 -14.72 -0.52 -25.16
CA PRO A 195 -15.96 0.10 -24.70
C PRO A 195 -16.97 0.02 -25.83
N ALA A 196 -18.14 -0.52 -25.53
CA ALA A 196 -19.25 -0.64 -26.48
C ALA A 196 -19.33 0.66 -27.30
N PRO A 197 -19.41 0.59 -28.65
CA PRO A 197 -19.51 1.77 -29.49
C PRO A 197 -20.61 2.65 -28.91
N GLY A 198 -20.21 3.78 -28.33
CA GLY A 198 -21.10 4.55 -27.47
C GLY A 198 -22.44 4.79 -28.15
N ASP A 199 -23.52 4.44 -27.45
CA ASP A 199 -24.89 4.60 -27.91
C ASP A 199 -25.04 5.96 -28.60
N ASP A 200 -25.16 5.89 -29.93
CA ASP A 200 -25.56 7.04 -30.73
C ASP A 200 -26.92 7.49 -30.17
N PRO A 201 -27.12 8.77 -29.79
CA PRO A 201 -28.33 9.23 -29.10
C PRO A 201 -29.59 9.28 -30.01
N GLY A 202 -29.69 8.43 -31.03
CA GLY A 202 -30.72 8.48 -32.07
C GLY A 202 -31.65 7.25 -32.18
N GLY A 203 -31.47 6.20 -31.39
CA GLY A 203 -32.30 5.00 -31.47
C GLY A 203 -33.62 5.12 -30.72
N THR A 204 -34.75 5.07 -31.44
CA THR A 204 -36.12 5.00 -30.90
C THR A 204 -36.31 3.86 -29.89
N PRO A 205 -37.08 4.06 -28.81
CA PRO A 205 -37.27 3.05 -27.77
C PRO A 205 -38.12 1.87 -28.28
N ASP A 206 -37.55 0.67 -28.25
CA ASP A 206 -38.27 -0.58 -28.46
C ASP A 206 -38.92 -1.01 -27.13
N PRO A 207 -40.25 -1.22 -27.04
CA PRO A 207 -40.91 -1.52 -25.79
C PRO A 207 -41.01 -3.03 -25.59
N GLY A 208 -40.07 -3.63 -24.84
CA GLY A 208 -40.27 -5.00 -24.37
C GLY A 208 -39.01 -5.75 -23.96
N GLY A 209 -38.48 -5.45 -22.77
CA GLY A 209 -37.41 -6.24 -22.16
C GLY A 209 -37.55 -6.25 -20.65
N SER A 210 -37.90 -7.41 -20.10
CA SER A 210 -38.05 -7.69 -18.67
C SER A 210 -36.82 -7.25 -17.87
N GLY A 211 -37.05 -6.39 -16.86
CA GLY A 211 -36.01 -5.76 -16.05
C GLY A 211 -35.16 -6.75 -15.26
N GLN A 212 -33.90 -6.87 -15.68
CA GLN A 212 -32.82 -7.36 -14.83
C GLN A 212 -32.54 -6.27 -13.77
N PRO A 213 -32.41 -6.60 -12.48
CA PRO A 213 -32.07 -5.62 -11.45
C PRO A 213 -30.72 -5.01 -11.79
N GLY A 214 -30.71 -3.75 -12.22
CA GLY A 214 -29.50 -3.06 -12.65
C GLY A 214 -28.44 -3.09 -11.56
N ASP A 215 -27.29 -3.67 -11.89
CA ASP A 215 -26.08 -3.62 -11.09
C ASP A 215 -25.70 -2.16 -10.87
N GLY A 216 -26.13 -1.63 -9.72
CA GLY A 216 -25.85 -0.26 -9.33
C GLY A 216 -24.35 -0.01 -9.41
N ALA A 217 -23.99 1.01 -10.21
CA ALA A 217 -22.62 1.46 -10.40
C ALA A 217 -21.85 1.42 -9.08
N PRO A 218 -20.63 0.84 -9.06
CA PRO A 218 -19.88 0.61 -7.83
C PRO A 218 -19.82 1.88 -7.01
N ALA A 219 -20.33 1.80 -5.79
CA ALA A 219 -20.27 2.90 -4.84
C ALA A 219 -18.80 3.29 -4.65
N VAL A 220 -18.42 4.44 -5.21
CA VAL A 220 -17.08 5.02 -5.05
C VAL A 220 -16.76 5.00 -3.56
N PRO A 221 -15.66 4.35 -3.12
CA PRO A 221 -15.35 4.21 -1.70
C PRO A 221 -15.42 5.58 -1.02
N ALA A 222 -16.19 5.65 0.07
CA ALA A 222 -16.47 6.91 0.77
C ALA A 222 -15.19 7.58 1.29
N ALA A 223 -14.12 6.80 1.48
CA ALA A 223 -12.81 7.25 1.93
C ALA A 223 -12.03 8.01 0.82
N GLY A 224 -11.85 9.32 1.05
CA GLY A 224 -11.05 10.22 0.21
C GLY A 224 -9.52 9.99 0.31
N PRO A 225 -8.70 10.64 -0.54
CA PRO A 225 -7.25 10.50 -0.53
C PRO A 225 -6.69 10.99 0.80
N VAL A 226 -5.98 10.10 1.51
CA VAL A 226 -5.29 10.46 2.75
C VAL A 226 -3.93 11.05 2.38
N VAL A 227 -3.85 12.37 2.37
CA VAL A 227 -2.59 13.10 2.16
C VAL A 227 -1.87 13.22 3.50
N ARG A 228 -0.75 12.50 3.67
CA ARG A 228 0.11 12.60 4.84
C ARG A 228 0.93 13.89 4.82
N LEU A 229 0.41 14.92 5.49
CA LEU A 229 1.09 16.21 5.67
C LEU A 229 1.91 16.17 6.97
N PRO A 230 3.18 16.62 7.01
CA PRO A 230 4.01 16.54 8.21
C PRO A 230 3.46 17.44 9.34
N GLY A 231 3.58 17.04 10.61
CA GLY A 231 3.12 17.85 11.75
C GLY A 231 3.93 19.13 12.00
N ALA A 232 5.20 19.12 11.59
CA ALA A 232 6.09 20.27 11.62
C ALA A 232 6.93 20.33 10.34
N ALA A 233 7.28 21.54 9.91
CA ALA A 233 8.16 21.72 8.77
C ALA A 233 9.14 22.88 8.98
N THR A 234 10.29 22.80 8.33
CA THR A 234 11.30 23.87 8.33
C THR A 234 11.26 24.56 6.98
N ALA A 235 11.12 25.88 6.97
CA ALA A 235 11.28 26.63 5.73
C ALA A 235 12.75 26.90 5.46
N SER A 236 13.18 26.71 4.21
CA SER A 236 14.50 27.15 3.77
C SER A 236 14.66 28.67 3.91
N ARG A 237 15.89 29.18 3.82
CA ARG A 237 16.16 30.63 3.81
C ARG A 237 15.40 31.39 2.73
N LYS A 238 15.10 30.73 1.59
CA LYS A 238 14.31 31.29 0.49
C LYS A 238 12.80 31.21 0.75
N GLY A 239 12.37 30.61 1.87
CA GLY A 239 10.99 30.40 2.26
C GLY A 239 10.31 29.25 1.51
N ALA A 240 11.05 28.23 1.14
CA ALA A 240 10.50 27.01 0.55
C ALA A 240 10.23 25.96 1.64
N VAL A 241 9.05 25.34 1.59
CA VAL A 241 8.59 24.29 2.51
C VAL A 241 8.34 23.03 1.70
N ALA A 242 8.97 21.91 2.05
CA ALA A 242 8.73 20.62 1.41
C ALA A 242 7.53 19.92 2.08
N VAL A 243 6.64 19.35 1.27
CA VAL A 243 5.42 18.65 1.70
C VAL A 243 5.30 17.36 0.91
N THR A 244 5.19 16.22 1.57
CA THR A 244 4.93 14.93 0.90
C THR A 244 3.44 14.75 0.68
N VAL A 245 3.07 14.25 -0.51
CA VAL A 245 1.70 13.89 -0.88
C VAL A 245 1.70 12.42 -1.23
N ALA A 246 0.99 11.61 -0.45
CA ALA A 246 0.77 10.19 -0.73
C ALA A 246 -0.55 10.00 -1.49
N ASN A 247 -0.53 9.11 -2.48
CA ASN A 247 -1.70 8.67 -3.21
C ASN A 247 -2.00 7.20 -2.87
N PRO A 248 -3.01 6.93 -2.04
CA PRO A 248 -3.41 5.55 -1.75
C PRO A 248 -4.18 4.89 -2.90
N TYR A 249 -4.57 5.66 -3.93
CA TYR A 249 -5.38 5.16 -5.03
C TYR A 249 -4.54 4.59 -6.15
N ARG A 250 -5.15 3.70 -6.93
CA ARG A 250 -4.49 3.05 -8.07
C ARG A 250 -4.66 3.74 -9.41
N GLN A 251 -5.21 4.95 -9.37
CA GLN A 251 -5.17 5.88 -10.48
C GLN A 251 -4.27 7.06 -10.12
N PRO A 252 -3.59 7.67 -11.09
CA PRO A 252 -2.87 8.90 -10.85
C PRO A 252 -3.85 9.98 -10.37
N ILE A 253 -3.47 10.70 -9.31
CA ILE A 253 -4.24 11.85 -8.83
C ILE A 253 -3.50 13.13 -9.15
N GLY A 254 -4.25 14.11 -9.65
CA GLY A 254 -3.76 15.45 -9.99
C GLY A 254 -4.46 16.50 -9.15
N GLY A 255 -3.77 17.56 -8.75
CA GLY A 255 -4.44 18.62 -8.02
C GLY A 255 -3.52 19.75 -7.58
N THR A 256 -3.98 20.48 -6.56
CA THR A 256 -3.26 21.63 -6.02
C THR A 256 -3.07 21.48 -4.51
N VAL A 257 -1.83 21.63 -4.06
CA VAL A 257 -1.49 21.80 -2.64
C VAL A 257 -1.37 23.28 -2.37
N ARG A 258 -2.08 23.77 -1.34
CA ARG A 258 -2.08 25.16 -0.89
C ARG A 258 -1.62 25.22 0.56
N ALA A 259 -0.87 26.27 0.91
CA ALA A 259 -0.64 26.66 2.29
C ALA A 259 -1.39 27.96 2.58
N LEU A 260 -2.20 27.98 3.62
CA LEU A 260 -2.97 29.14 4.05
C LEU A 260 -2.47 29.67 5.39
N SER A 261 -2.39 31.00 5.52
CA SER A 261 -2.21 31.69 6.80
C SER A 261 -3.50 32.42 7.12
N GLY A 262 -4.27 31.89 8.08
CA GLY A 262 -5.68 32.28 8.25
C GLY A 262 -6.49 31.95 6.99
N ARG A 263 -7.17 32.96 6.42
CA ARG A 263 -7.96 32.83 5.18
C ARG A 263 -7.15 33.09 3.90
N ARG A 264 -5.90 33.55 4.00
CA ARG A 264 -5.09 33.96 2.84
C ARG A 264 -4.21 32.81 2.36
N THR A 265 -4.23 32.51 1.06
CA THR A 265 -3.28 31.58 0.43
C THR A 265 -1.90 32.23 0.38
N VAL A 266 -0.90 31.59 0.98
CA VAL A 266 0.48 32.09 1.05
C VAL A 266 1.47 31.26 0.23
N ALA A 267 1.08 30.07 -0.23
CA ALA A 267 1.81 29.28 -1.22
C ALA A 267 0.85 28.33 -1.94
N SER A 268 1.15 27.98 -3.19
CA SER A 268 0.45 26.91 -3.91
C SER A 268 1.38 26.21 -4.88
N ALA A 269 1.18 24.91 -5.09
CA ALA A 269 1.85 24.13 -6.13
C ALA A 269 0.89 23.09 -6.71
N LYS A 270 0.97 22.87 -8.02
CA LYS A 270 0.31 21.73 -8.67
C LYS A 270 1.09 20.45 -8.34
N VAL A 271 0.39 19.34 -8.19
CA VAL A 271 0.98 18.03 -7.95
C VAL A 271 0.28 16.98 -8.78
N GLN A 272 1.06 16.04 -9.30
CA GLN A 272 0.56 14.80 -9.90
C GLN A 272 1.30 13.66 -9.22
N VAL A 273 0.54 12.76 -8.59
CA VAL A 273 1.06 11.62 -7.86
C VAL A 273 0.62 10.36 -8.59
N ALA A 274 1.56 9.47 -8.87
CA ALA A 274 1.27 8.19 -9.51
C ALA A 274 0.35 7.33 -8.63
N ALA A 275 -0.30 6.35 -9.24
CA ALA A 275 -1.03 5.29 -8.55
C ALA A 275 -0.17 4.66 -7.44
N GLY A 276 -0.69 4.56 -6.21
CA GLY A 276 0.00 3.99 -5.05
C GLY A 276 1.27 4.73 -4.60
N GLY A 277 1.60 5.86 -5.25
CA GLY A 277 2.89 6.52 -5.11
C GLY A 277 2.89 7.64 -4.07
N GLU A 278 4.08 8.15 -3.78
CA GLU A 278 4.27 9.37 -3.02
C GLU A 278 5.04 10.41 -3.84
N ARG A 279 4.79 11.69 -3.59
CA ARG A 279 5.53 12.79 -4.22
C ARG A 279 5.80 13.92 -3.25
N GLN A 280 7.05 14.36 -3.20
CA GLN A 280 7.43 15.56 -2.50
C GLN A 280 7.14 16.81 -3.36
N VAL A 281 6.47 17.79 -2.75
CA VAL A 281 6.05 19.06 -3.38
C VAL A 281 6.69 20.21 -2.62
N THR A 282 7.33 21.12 -3.34
CA THR A 282 7.92 22.33 -2.74
C THR A 282 6.97 23.51 -2.83
N LEU A 283 6.53 24.02 -1.68
CA LEU A 283 5.69 25.21 -1.54
C LEU A 283 6.56 26.44 -1.27
N ARG A 284 6.57 27.43 -2.17
CA ARG A 284 7.26 28.71 -1.97
C ARG A 284 6.34 29.71 -1.30
N LEU A 285 6.69 30.12 -0.07
CA LEU A 285 5.94 31.11 0.69
C LEU A 285 6.02 32.50 0.04
N SER A 286 4.91 33.23 0.07
CA SER A 286 4.81 34.62 -0.38
C SER A 286 5.78 35.53 0.39
N SER A 287 6.16 36.66 -0.20
CA SER A 287 7.06 37.63 0.45
C SER A 287 6.54 38.07 1.83
N ALA A 288 5.23 38.33 1.96
CA ALA A 288 4.59 38.69 3.23
C ALA A 288 4.71 37.55 4.26
N ALA A 289 4.36 36.31 3.88
CA ALA A 289 4.47 35.16 4.78
C ALA A 289 5.91 34.88 5.20
N ARG A 290 6.88 35.04 4.28
CA ARG A 290 8.31 34.95 4.59
C ARG A 290 8.74 36.01 5.60
N ARG A 291 8.35 37.27 5.43
CA ARG A 291 8.64 38.34 6.41
C ARG A 291 8.06 38.01 7.79
N THR A 292 6.81 37.54 7.83
CA THR A 292 6.16 37.13 9.09
C THR A 292 6.90 35.96 9.74
N LEU A 293 7.25 34.93 8.97
CA LEU A 293 7.99 33.77 9.44
C LEU A 293 9.37 34.20 9.97
N THR A 294 10.11 35.04 9.26
CA THR A 294 11.41 35.58 9.72
C THR A 294 11.28 36.36 11.02
N ARG A 295 10.29 37.26 11.13
CA ARG A 295 10.05 38.10 12.32
C ARG A 295 9.64 37.26 13.53
N LYS A 296 8.69 36.33 13.35
CA LYS A 296 8.11 35.54 14.45
C LYS A 296 8.86 34.22 14.73
N ARG A 297 9.80 33.84 13.87
CA ARG A 297 10.51 32.54 13.84
C ARG A 297 9.63 31.29 13.66
N ARG A 298 8.30 31.44 13.76
CA ARG A 298 7.27 30.42 13.57
C ARG A 298 6.09 30.98 12.79
N LEU A 299 5.44 30.15 11.98
CA LEU A 299 4.22 30.45 11.24
C LEU A 299 3.31 29.22 11.23
N SER A 300 2.10 29.35 11.77
CA SER A 300 1.08 28.31 11.64
C SER A 300 0.42 28.41 10.27
N LEU A 301 0.42 27.30 9.53
CA LEU A 301 -0.17 27.19 8.20
C LEU A 301 -1.21 26.09 8.18
N ARG A 302 -2.36 26.36 7.56
CA ARG A 302 -3.31 25.30 7.18
C ARG A 302 -2.92 24.84 5.77
N LEU A 303 -2.38 23.64 5.68
CA LEU A 303 -2.13 22.97 4.41
C LEU A 303 -3.45 22.37 3.91
N SER A 304 -3.74 22.54 2.62
CA SER A 304 -4.94 22.04 1.95
C SER A 304 -4.53 21.41 0.62
N ALA A 305 -4.82 20.13 0.44
CA ALA A 305 -4.57 19.41 -0.80
C ALA A 305 -5.93 19.09 -1.44
N ALA A 306 -6.24 19.76 -2.55
CA ALA A 306 -7.41 19.48 -3.37
C ALA A 306 -6.98 18.62 -4.55
N LEU A 307 -7.26 17.32 -4.48
CA LEU A 307 -6.81 16.30 -5.43
C LEU A 307 -8.02 15.70 -6.15
N LYS A 308 -7.87 15.52 -7.47
CA LYS A 308 -8.88 14.99 -8.38
C LYS A 308 -8.36 13.66 -8.94
N ALA A 309 -9.17 12.62 -8.78
CA ALA A 309 -8.97 11.33 -9.44
C ALA A 309 -9.57 11.35 -10.86
N ALA A 310 -9.33 10.31 -11.67
CA ALA A 310 -9.80 10.25 -13.06
C ALA A 310 -11.34 10.37 -13.16
N GLY A 311 -12.10 9.92 -12.16
CA GLY A 311 -13.56 10.05 -12.06
C GLY A 311 -14.13 11.44 -11.68
N GLY A 312 -13.41 12.53 -11.93
CA GLY A 312 -13.99 13.88 -11.89
C GLY A 312 -14.13 14.54 -10.50
N ARG A 313 -14.33 13.78 -9.43
CA ARG A 313 -14.57 14.33 -8.08
C ARG A 313 -13.28 14.82 -7.43
N THR A 314 -13.29 16.08 -6.98
CA THR A 314 -12.18 16.66 -6.20
C THR A 314 -12.40 16.41 -4.71
N ARG A 315 -11.40 15.86 -4.03
CA ARG A 315 -11.39 15.72 -2.57
C ARG A 315 -10.37 16.67 -1.97
N THR A 316 -10.75 17.30 -0.85
CA THR A 316 -9.88 18.25 -0.16
C THR A 316 -9.49 17.73 1.22
N THR A 317 -8.20 17.54 1.44
CA THR A 317 -7.63 17.15 2.74
C THR A 317 -6.95 18.36 3.37
N THR A 318 -7.19 18.63 4.66
CA THR A 318 -6.55 19.77 5.34
C THR A 318 -5.86 19.37 6.63
N ARG A 319 -4.67 19.93 6.89
CA ARG A 319 -3.93 19.77 8.15
C ARG A 319 -3.26 21.08 8.56
N THR A 320 -3.24 21.38 9.85
CA THR A 320 -2.48 22.50 10.40
C THR A 320 -1.04 22.07 10.68
N VAL A 321 -0.07 22.87 10.24
CA VAL A 321 1.37 22.60 10.38
C VAL A 321 2.05 23.85 10.91
N VAL A 322 2.94 23.68 11.88
CA VAL A 322 3.79 24.78 12.36
C VAL A 322 5.10 24.79 11.57
N VAL A 323 5.31 25.86 10.80
CA VAL A 323 6.53 26.08 10.03
C VAL A 323 7.51 26.94 10.84
N ARG A 324 8.77 26.53 10.94
CA ARG A 324 9.84 27.30 11.60
C ARG A 324 10.87 27.81 10.59
N VAL A 325 11.50 28.95 10.88
CA VAL A 325 12.65 29.42 10.09
C VAL A 325 13.79 28.43 10.33
N ALA A 326 14.47 27.98 9.27
CA ALA A 326 15.75 27.30 9.44
C ALA A 326 16.65 28.15 10.34
N LYS A 327 17.11 27.59 11.48
CA LYS A 327 17.95 28.32 12.44
C LYS A 327 19.08 28.97 11.64
N ALA A 328 19.24 30.28 11.77
CA ALA A 328 20.38 31.00 11.21
C ALA A 328 21.61 30.59 12.05
N GLY A 329 21.97 29.31 12.01
CA GLY A 329 23.27 28.88 12.44
C GLY A 329 24.24 29.61 11.55
N GLY A 330 25.15 30.37 12.18
CA GLY A 330 26.40 30.76 11.55
C GLY A 330 26.91 29.55 10.79
N GLY A 331 27.21 29.76 9.51
CA GLY A 331 27.71 28.69 8.68
C GLY A 331 29.01 28.18 9.27
N SER A 332 28.95 27.15 10.10
CA SER A 332 29.65 25.94 9.72
C SER A 332 29.05 25.56 8.36
N LYS A 333 29.62 26.16 7.31
CA LYS A 333 29.67 25.57 5.98
C LYS A 333 29.91 24.08 6.28
N PRO A 334 29.00 23.13 5.96
CA PRO A 334 29.37 21.72 6.04
C PRO A 334 30.62 21.65 5.18
N SER A 335 31.75 21.46 5.83
CA SER A 335 33.06 21.73 5.29
C SER A 335 33.35 20.62 4.31
N GLY A 336 32.83 20.71 3.08
CA GLY A 336 33.21 19.87 1.94
C GLY A 336 33.18 18.35 2.13
N GLY A 337 32.64 17.81 3.21
CA GLY A 337 32.53 16.38 3.47
C GLY A 337 31.18 15.90 3.00
N GLY A 338 31.15 14.92 2.10
CA GLY A 338 29.94 14.34 1.50
C GLY A 338 28.82 14.18 2.52
N GLY A 339 27.75 14.95 2.33
CA GLY A 339 26.64 15.04 3.28
C GLY A 339 26.01 13.69 3.53
N VAL A 340 25.57 13.45 4.77
CA VAL A 340 25.01 12.19 5.29
C VAL A 340 23.75 11.68 4.56
N ASP A 341 23.18 12.47 3.66
CA ASP A 341 22.04 12.09 2.83
C ASP A 341 22.41 11.01 1.80
N GLY A 342 21.63 9.94 1.73
CA GLY A 342 21.85 8.82 0.82
C GLY A 342 21.01 7.60 1.19
N THR A 343 21.00 6.61 0.31
CA THR A 343 20.49 5.27 0.63
C THR A 343 21.69 4.42 1.01
N TYR A 344 21.63 3.72 2.14
CA TYR A 344 22.68 2.87 2.65
C TYR A 344 22.18 1.43 2.71
N ARG A 345 23.00 0.47 2.27
CA ARG A 345 22.65 -0.95 2.19
C ARG A 345 23.67 -1.81 2.93
N GLY A 346 23.19 -2.80 3.67
CA GLY A 346 24.00 -3.75 4.43
C GLY A 346 23.80 -5.20 3.99
N SER A 347 24.56 -6.10 4.61
CA SER A 347 24.28 -7.55 4.53
C SER A 347 22.92 -7.87 5.17
N GLY A 348 22.27 -8.94 4.71
CA GLY A 348 20.96 -9.35 5.26
C GLY A 348 19.78 -8.44 4.87
N GLY A 349 19.85 -7.75 3.74
CA GLY A 349 18.73 -6.99 3.17
C GLY A 349 18.43 -5.66 3.87
N GLN A 350 19.33 -5.19 4.72
CA GLN A 350 19.15 -3.98 5.51
C GLN A 350 19.26 -2.73 4.63
N VAL A 351 18.28 -1.82 4.69
CA VAL A 351 18.30 -0.56 3.93
C VAL A 351 17.95 0.61 4.84
N MET A 352 18.80 1.63 4.83
CA MET A 352 18.57 2.90 5.53
C MET A 352 18.54 4.05 4.52
N VAL A 353 17.58 4.96 4.61
CA VAL A 353 17.54 6.17 3.78
C VAL A 353 17.65 7.38 4.66
N VAL A 354 18.60 8.27 4.33
CA VAL A 354 18.81 9.55 5.00
C VAL A 354 18.53 10.66 4.01
N SER A 355 17.63 11.57 4.38
CA SER A 355 17.23 12.69 3.53
C SER A 355 17.04 13.95 4.37
N GLY A 356 17.78 15.00 4.05
CA GLY A 356 17.75 16.25 4.81
C GLY A 356 18.29 16.11 6.23
N GLY A 357 19.29 15.24 6.44
CA GLY A 357 19.86 14.93 7.74
C GLY A 357 18.90 14.19 8.66
N LYS A 358 17.92 13.46 8.13
CA LYS A 358 16.97 12.65 8.88
C LYS A 358 16.94 11.23 8.33
N VAL A 359 16.89 10.23 9.20
CA VAL A 359 16.61 8.86 8.76
C VAL A 359 15.12 8.78 8.43
N THR A 360 14.79 8.56 7.16
CA THR A 360 13.41 8.50 6.67
C THR A 360 12.93 7.08 6.44
N ASN A 361 13.86 6.12 6.40
CA ASN A 361 13.57 4.69 6.33
C ASN A 361 14.71 3.92 6.99
N PHE A 362 14.39 2.86 7.72
CA PHE A 362 15.33 1.83 8.10
C PHE A 362 14.58 0.50 8.21
N ASN A 363 14.90 -0.46 7.34
CA ASN A 363 14.23 -1.76 7.29
C ASN A 363 15.23 -2.91 7.10
N GLY A 364 14.79 -4.13 7.38
CA GLY A 364 15.59 -5.35 7.27
C GLY A 364 14.94 -6.54 7.97
N SER A 365 15.74 -7.58 8.22
CA SER A 365 15.31 -8.78 8.95
C SER A 365 16.35 -9.24 9.96
N ILE A 366 15.91 -9.88 11.05
CA ILE A 366 16.77 -10.39 12.12
C ILE A 366 16.16 -11.65 12.76
N SER A 367 17.00 -12.58 13.22
CA SER A 367 16.56 -13.72 14.03
C SER A 367 16.57 -13.32 15.51
N LEU A 368 15.44 -13.46 16.18
CA LEU A 368 15.23 -13.21 17.61
C LEU A 368 15.33 -14.50 18.40
N TYR A 369 15.88 -14.44 19.62
CA TYR A 369 15.79 -15.54 20.57
C TYR A 369 14.65 -15.29 21.56
N CYS A 370 13.73 -16.24 21.65
CA CYS A 370 12.56 -16.17 22.53
C CYS A 370 12.85 -16.87 23.86
N THR A 371 12.87 -16.09 24.94
CA THR A 371 13.36 -16.56 26.24
C THR A 371 12.51 -17.67 26.86
N ARG A 372 11.20 -17.66 26.63
CA ARG A 372 10.30 -18.63 27.26
C ARG A 372 10.15 -19.90 26.45
N SER A 373 10.04 -19.79 25.13
CA SER A 373 9.94 -20.97 24.26
C SER A 373 11.30 -21.61 23.92
N GLY A 374 12.41 -20.89 24.12
CA GLY A 374 13.74 -21.32 23.69
C GLY A 374 13.90 -21.39 22.16
N LYS A 375 12.95 -20.85 21.39
CA LYS A 375 12.92 -20.89 19.93
C LYS A 375 13.59 -19.65 19.34
N GLN A 376 14.10 -19.80 18.11
CA GLN A 376 14.42 -18.66 17.26
C GLN A 376 13.20 -18.24 16.45
N LYS A 377 12.99 -16.93 16.31
CA LYS A 377 11.93 -16.33 15.50
C LYS A 377 12.54 -15.35 14.52
N PHE A 378 12.34 -15.57 13.22
CA PHE A 378 12.77 -14.61 12.21
C PHE A 378 11.74 -13.48 12.11
N VAL A 379 12.18 -12.23 12.17
CA VAL A 379 11.28 -11.07 12.06
C VAL A 379 11.81 -10.08 11.02
N THR A 380 10.90 -9.56 10.21
CA THR A 380 11.14 -8.34 9.42
C THR A 380 10.83 -7.12 10.28
N TYR A 381 11.69 -6.12 10.23
CA TYR A 381 11.48 -4.83 10.87
C TYR A 381 11.48 -3.71 9.83
N ALA A 382 10.67 -2.70 10.09
CA ALA A 382 10.65 -1.46 9.32
C ALA A 382 10.40 -0.29 10.26
N MET A 383 11.05 0.83 9.96
CA MET A 383 10.77 2.11 10.62
C MET A 383 9.27 2.41 10.44
N VAL A 384 8.53 2.47 11.55
CA VAL A 384 7.08 2.69 11.52
C VAL A 384 6.83 4.14 11.12
N ALA A 385 6.08 4.36 10.04
CA ALA A 385 5.87 5.68 9.43
C ALA A 385 5.18 6.72 10.34
N ASP A 386 4.67 6.30 11.51
CA ASP A 386 3.99 7.16 12.46
C ASP A 386 4.93 7.72 13.56
N ASP A 387 6.19 7.27 13.63
CA ASP A 387 7.22 7.77 14.58
C ASP A 387 8.10 8.89 13.97
N PRO A 388 8.67 9.82 14.76
CA PRO A 388 9.36 10.99 14.24
C PRO A 388 10.70 10.63 13.59
N ASP A 389 10.97 11.15 12.39
CA ASP A 389 12.23 10.97 11.67
C ASP A 389 13.44 11.35 12.55
N PRO A 390 14.28 10.40 13.00
CA PRO A 390 15.42 10.74 13.85
C PRO A 390 16.43 11.57 13.06
N THR A 391 16.87 12.66 13.68
CA THR A 391 17.80 13.60 13.05
C THR A 391 19.23 13.10 13.24
N VAL A 392 20.00 13.08 12.15
CA VAL A 392 21.44 12.82 12.15
C VAL A 392 22.14 14.09 12.60
N GLY A 393 22.87 13.99 13.72
CA GLY A 393 23.68 15.06 14.29
C GLY A 393 24.79 15.51 13.33
N GLY A 394 25.34 16.70 13.58
CA GLY A 394 26.45 17.23 12.77
C GLY A 394 27.74 16.39 12.84
N ASP A 395 27.87 15.53 13.85
CA ASP A 395 28.94 14.54 14.01
C ASP A 395 28.62 13.18 13.35
N GLY A 396 27.46 13.10 12.68
CA GLY A 396 26.93 11.92 12.03
C GLY A 396 26.14 10.99 12.96
N ARG A 397 26.05 11.26 14.27
CA ARG A 397 25.38 10.36 15.23
C ARG A 397 23.86 10.46 15.15
N PHE A 398 23.18 9.35 15.37
CA PHE A 398 21.73 9.29 15.48
C PHE A 398 21.32 8.17 16.44
N ALA A 399 20.16 8.31 17.06
CA ALA A 399 19.54 7.29 17.89
C ALA A 399 18.02 7.40 17.81
N TRP A 400 17.34 6.27 17.89
CA TRP A 400 15.90 6.19 17.75
C TRP A 400 15.33 4.94 18.42
N GLU A 401 14.09 5.08 18.88
CA GLU A 401 13.31 4.01 19.47
C GLU A 401 11.89 4.14 18.93
N ALA A 402 11.33 3.05 18.42
CA ALA A 402 9.93 2.97 18.02
C ALA A 402 9.23 1.76 18.57
N THR A 403 7.92 1.88 18.64
CA THR A 403 7.03 0.79 19.04
C THR A 403 5.92 0.58 18.01
N LYS A 404 5.62 -0.67 17.67
CA LYS A 404 4.51 -1.08 16.80
C LYS A 404 3.52 -1.94 17.58
N GLY A 405 2.25 -1.85 17.22
CA GLY A 405 1.18 -2.70 17.75
C GLY A 405 1.08 -2.59 19.27
N TYR A 406 0.80 -1.40 19.81
CA TYR A 406 0.66 -1.20 21.27
C TYR A 406 1.89 -1.61 22.11
N GLY A 407 3.09 -1.59 21.51
CA GLY A 407 4.33 -1.96 22.20
C GLY A 407 4.70 -3.45 22.12
N PHE A 408 3.99 -4.24 21.30
CA PHE A 408 4.38 -5.63 21.06
C PHE A 408 5.70 -5.74 20.33
N GLN A 409 5.98 -4.88 19.35
CA GLN A 409 7.29 -4.82 18.74
C GLN A 409 7.98 -3.51 19.10
N LYS A 410 9.22 -3.59 19.53
CA LYS A 410 10.07 -2.44 19.85
C LYS A 410 11.33 -2.49 19.00
N LEU A 411 11.64 -1.39 18.35
CA LEU A 411 12.80 -1.24 17.49
C LEU A 411 13.66 -0.12 18.05
N LYS A 412 14.88 -0.42 18.51
CA LYS A 412 15.86 0.58 18.92
C LYS A 412 17.04 0.51 17.97
N PHE A 413 17.50 1.66 17.49
CA PHE A 413 18.78 1.72 16.81
C PHE A 413 19.52 2.99 17.16
N ASP A 414 20.84 2.86 17.29
CA ASP A 414 21.77 3.97 17.44
C ASP A 414 22.92 3.75 16.47
N GLY A 415 23.47 4.83 15.92
CA GLY A 415 24.49 4.72 14.90
C GLY A 415 25.19 6.02 14.61
N ARG A 416 26.12 5.93 13.66
CA ARG A 416 26.90 7.05 13.15
C ARG A 416 27.10 6.91 11.65
N ILE A 417 26.96 8.03 10.96
CA ILE A 417 27.29 8.17 9.55
C ILE A 417 28.63 8.88 9.43
N SER A 418 29.57 8.25 8.75
CA SER A 418 30.88 8.81 8.42
C SER A 418 31.17 8.57 6.95
N GLY A 419 31.09 9.64 6.14
CA GLY A 419 31.21 9.54 4.68
C GLY A 419 30.11 8.66 4.07
N SER A 420 30.52 7.66 3.28
CA SER A 420 29.62 6.70 2.62
C SER A 420 29.22 5.52 3.49
N THR A 421 29.60 5.49 4.77
CA THR A 421 29.36 4.36 5.66
C THR A 421 28.51 4.78 6.84
N ALA A 422 27.49 3.99 7.15
CA ALA A 422 26.72 4.09 8.37
C ALA A 422 26.97 2.83 9.21
N THR A 423 27.28 2.99 10.48
CA THR A 423 27.45 1.89 11.42
C THR A 423 26.64 2.11 12.67
N GLY A 424 26.28 1.04 13.37
CA GLY A 424 25.55 1.17 14.62
C GLY A 424 25.09 -0.14 15.20
N LYS A 425 24.18 -0.04 16.17
CA LYS A 425 23.55 -1.15 16.87
C LYS A 425 22.06 -1.11 16.62
N LEU A 426 21.47 -2.29 16.47
CA LEU A 426 20.04 -2.51 16.33
C LEU A 426 19.61 -3.47 17.43
N VAL A 427 18.56 -3.12 18.16
CA VAL A 427 17.87 -4.03 19.07
C VAL A 427 16.42 -4.13 18.60
N VAL A 428 15.99 -5.36 18.33
CA VAL A 428 14.59 -5.68 18.05
C VAL A 428 14.06 -6.48 19.21
N GLU A 429 12.99 -6.01 19.83
CA GLU A 429 12.22 -6.75 20.83
C GLU A 429 10.84 -7.06 20.22
N ASP A 430 10.38 -8.28 20.39
CA ASP A 430 9.03 -8.71 20.02
C ASP A 430 8.40 -9.44 21.22
N ARG A 431 7.19 -9.02 21.56
CA ARG A 431 6.39 -9.51 22.67
C ARG A 431 5.17 -10.19 22.06
N SER A 432 5.33 -11.47 21.75
CA SER A 432 4.25 -12.26 21.17
C SER A 432 3.37 -12.82 22.32
N PRO A 433 2.04 -12.63 22.30
CA PRO A 433 1.18 -13.26 23.29
C PRO A 433 1.25 -14.78 23.16
N LEU A 434 1.35 -15.47 24.30
CA LEU A 434 1.24 -16.92 24.37
C LEU A 434 -0.24 -17.27 24.57
N LEU A 435 -0.85 -17.82 23.52
CA LEU A 435 -2.23 -18.31 23.57
C LEU A 435 -2.28 -19.70 24.22
N GLY A 436 -3.36 -20.01 24.93
CA GLY A 436 -3.63 -21.36 25.44
C GLY A 436 -3.11 -21.69 26.85
N THR A 437 -2.52 -20.73 27.58
CA THR A 437 -2.03 -20.97 28.96
C THR A 437 -3.06 -20.66 30.06
N GLY A 438 -4.27 -20.24 29.68
CA GLY A 438 -5.31 -19.81 30.62
C GLY A 438 -5.00 -18.48 31.33
N ARG A 439 -3.90 -17.81 30.98
CA ARG A 439 -3.46 -16.50 31.47
C ARG A 439 -2.93 -15.66 30.32
N ILE A 440 -2.95 -14.34 30.46
CA ILE A 440 -2.28 -13.44 29.49
C ILE A 440 -0.78 -13.51 29.78
N GLU A 441 -0.07 -14.25 28.95
CA GLU A 441 1.38 -14.38 29.02
C GLU A 441 2.01 -13.93 27.71
N PHE A 442 3.28 -13.52 27.76
CA PHE A 442 4.04 -13.08 26.59
C PHE A 442 5.34 -13.86 26.51
N ASP A 443 5.71 -14.25 25.29
CA ASP A 443 7.07 -14.65 24.99
C ASP A 443 7.86 -13.40 24.61
N TYR A 444 8.99 -13.22 25.27
CA TYR A 444 9.90 -12.10 25.04
C TYR A 444 11.01 -12.57 24.13
N CYS A 445 10.90 -12.20 22.87
CA CYS A 445 11.90 -12.45 21.84
C CYS A 445 12.73 -11.20 21.63
N PHE A 446 14.05 -11.31 21.65
CA PHE A 446 14.91 -10.18 21.33
C PHE A 446 16.19 -10.60 20.64
N ALA A 447 16.76 -9.66 19.88
CA ALA A 447 18.13 -9.76 19.39
C ALA A 447 18.74 -8.38 19.30
N GLY A 448 20.05 -8.34 19.55
CA GLY A 448 20.90 -7.20 19.25
C GLY A 448 21.85 -7.58 18.12
N GLN A 449 22.02 -6.70 17.13
CA GLN A 449 23.05 -6.86 16.11
C GLN A 449 23.78 -5.55 15.86
N GLU A 450 25.08 -5.62 15.64
CA GLU A 450 25.81 -4.54 15.01
C GLU A 450 25.55 -4.56 13.51
N TRP A 451 25.41 -3.39 12.90
CA TRP A 451 25.17 -3.26 11.47
C TRP A 451 26.17 -2.29 10.84
N THR A 452 26.49 -2.56 9.59
CA THR A 452 27.31 -1.69 8.74
C THR A 452 26.64 -1.60 7.38
N LEU A 453 26.26 -0.39 7.00
CA LEU A 453 25.62 -0.08 5.72
C LEU A 453 26.55 0.81 4.89
N ARG A 454 26.57 0.60 3.58
CA ARG A 454 27.33 1.41 2.63
C ARG A 454 26.37 2.10 1.67
N ARG A 455 26.66 3.36 1.36
CA ARG A 455 25.86 4.18 0.45
C ARG A 455 25.86 3.63 -0.97
#